data_AF-A0A350LRJ5-F1
#
_entry.id   AF-A0A350LRJ5-F1
#
_cell.length_a   1.000
_cell.length_b   1.000
_cell.length_c   1.000
_cell.angle_alpha   90.00
_cell.angle_beta   90.00
_cell.angle_gamma   90.00
#
_symmetry.space_group_name_H-M   'P 1'
#
loop_
_entity.id
_entity.type
_entity.pdbx_description
1 polymer ?
#
loop_
_entity_poly.entity_id
_entity_poly.type
_entity_poly.pdbx_seq_one_letter_code
_entity_poly.pdbx_strand_id
1 'polypeptide(L)' 'DVTNARAFEPIGISCRICDRTECHQRSVPPLERRLQVTPDERGVLPYRVG' A
#
# COMPACT_ATOMS: atom_id res chain seq x y z
N ASP A 1 -1.31 23.92 6.86
CA ASP A 1 -0.01 24.53 6.64
C ASP A 1 0.68 23.78 5.51
N VAL A 2 0.94 24.45 4.39
CA VAL A 2 1.55 23.84 3.18
C VAL A 2 3.07 23.84 3.22
N THR A 3 3.69 24.42 4.26
CA THR A 3 5.15 24.46 4.44
C THR A 3 5.69 23.31 5.29
N ASN A 4 4.82 22.63 6.04
CA ASN A 4 5.19 21.48 6.86
C ASN A 4 5.27 20.20 6.02
N ALA A 5 6.46 19.91 5.49
CA ALA A 5 6.72 18.69 4.71
C ALA A 5 6.39 17.38 5.46
N ARG A 6 6.44 17.37 6.80
CA ARG A 6 6.11 16.17 7.61
C ARG A 6 4.61 15.85 7.64
N ALA A 7 3.75 16.80 7.27
CA ALA A 7 2.32 16.58 7.17
C ALA A 7 1.89 16.00 5.80
N PHE A 8 2.84 15.80 4.89
CA PHE A 8 2.56 15.19 3.59
C PHE A 8 2.24 13.71 3.75
N GLU A 9 1.07 13.29 3.30
CA GLU A 9 0.72 11.89 3.14
C GLU A 9 0.75 11.57 1.63
N PRO A 10 1.57 10.60 1.17
CA PRO A 10 1.54 10.21 -0.21
C PRO A 10 0.14 9.66 -0.56
N ILE A 11 -0.32 9.83 -1.80
CA ILE A 11 -1.55 9.23 -2.32
C ILE A 11 -1.24 8.63 -3.69
N GLY A 12 -1.81 7.46 -3.98
CA GLY A 12 -1.68 6.79 -5.27
C GLY A 12 -2.88 7.07 -6.18
N ILE A 13 -2.68 6.89 -7.50
CA ILE A 13 -3.74 7.11 -8.49
C ILE A 13 -4.91 6.12 -8.38
N SER A 14 -4.61 4.84 -8.10
CA SER A 14 -5.61 3.76 -7.97
C SER A 14 -4.97 2.54 -7.31
N CYS A 15 -5.70 1.87 -6.41
CA CYS A 15 -5.16 0.71 -5.68
C CYS A 15 -4.66 -0.42 -6.60
N ARG A 16 -5.27 -0.64 -7.77
CA ARG A 16 -4.89 -1.73 -8.69
C ARG A 16 -3.55 -1.51 -9.40
N ILE A 17 -3.09 -0.27 -9.50
CA ILE A 17 -1.89 0.13 -10.25
C ILE A 17 -0.93 1.01 -9.43
N CYS A 18 -1.19 1.18 -8.13
CA CYS A 18 -0.36 2.02 -7.27
C CYS A 18 0.92 1.30 -6.84
N ASP A 19 2.06 1.94 -7.07
CA ASP A 19 3.41 1.44 -6.74
C ASP A 19 3.80 1.48 -5.26
N ARG A 20 3.01 2.12 -4.39
CA ARG A 20 3.34 2.21 -2.95
C ARG A 20 3.32 0.83 -2.31
N THR A 21 4.43 0.36 -1.80
CA THR A 21 4.52 -0.93 -1.10
C THR A 21 3.91 -0.86 0.32
N GLU A 22 4.00 0.29 0.96
CA GLU A 22 3.53 0.53 2.34
C GLU A 22 2.26 1.41 2.36
N CYS A 23 1.14 0.87 1.88
CA CYS A 23 -0.16 1.58 1.87
C CYS A 23 -1.20 0.80 2.67
N HIS A 24 -1.41 1.18 3.94
CA HIS A 24 -2.37 0.52 4.84
C HIS A 24 -3.84 0.75 4.44
N GLN A 25 -4.12 1.75 3.60
CA GLN A 25 -5.45 2.05 3.06
C GLN A 25 -5.76 1.30 1.77
N ARG A 26 -4.87 0.42 1.31
CA ARG A 26 -5.04 -0.31 0.05
C ARG A 26 -6.26 -1.22 0.10
N SER A 27 -7.24 -0.95 -0.76
CA SER A 27 -8.51 -1.69 -0.78
C SER A 27 -8.46 -2.98 -1.59
N VAL A 28 -7.61 -3.05 -2.61
CA VAL A 28 -7.46 -4.24 -3.48
C VAL A 28 -5.98 -4.50 -3.84
N PRO A 29 -5.62 -5.76 -4.17
CA PRO A 29 -4.26 -6.07 -4.62
C PRO A 29 -3.88 -5.35 -5.92
N PRO A 30 -2.60 -4.94 -6.06
CA PRO A 30 -2.07 -4.45 -7.33
C PRO A 30 -2.00 -5.58 -8.37
N LEU A 31 -2.20 -5.24 -9.64
CA LEU A 31 -2.19 -6.19 -10.76
C LEU A 31 -0.76 -6.51 -11.25
N GLU A 32 0.13 -5.52 -11.19
CA GLU A 32 1.46 -5.59 -11.82
C GLU A 32 2.59 -5.84 -10.81
N ARG A 33 2.27 -6.39 -9.63
CA ARG A 33 3.25 -6.63 -8.56
C ARG A 33 3.14 -8.04 -8.00
N ARG A 34 4.27 -8.56 -7.53
CA ARG A 34 4.30 -9.82 -6.78
C ARG A 34 3.74 -9.61 -5.37
N LEU A 35 2.91 -10.55 -4.94
CA LEU A 35 2.33 -10.57 -3.61
C LEU A 35 2.98 -11.69 -2.79
N GLN A 36 3.29 -11.39 -1.54
CA GLN A 36 3.70 -12.37 -0.55
C GLN A 36 2.56 -12.53 0.46
N VAL A 37 2.12 -13.77 0.66
CA VAL A 37 1.08 -14.13 1.65
C VAL A 37 1.73 -15.08 2.66
N THR A 38 1.72 -14.70 3.94
CA THR A 38 2.07 -15.61 5.04
C THR A 38 0.77 -16.14 5.66
N PRO A 39 0.40 -17.43 5.48
CA PRO A 39 -0.92 -17.94 5.92
C PRO A 39 -1.18 -17.83 7.42
N ASP A 40 -0.14 -17.93 8.23
CA ASP A 40 -0.24 -17.94 9.70
C ASP A 40 -0.09 -16.55 10.34
N GLU A 41 -0.02 -15.49 9.52
CA GLU A 41 0.10 -14.11 9.99
C GLU A 41 -1.13 -13.28 9.63
N ARG A 42 -1.53 -12.38 10.53
CA ARG A 42 -2.56 -11.38 10.27
C ARG A 42 -1.91 -10.00 10.18
N GLY A 43 -2.00 -9.38 9.01
CA GLY A 43 -1.62 -7.98 8.79
C GLY A 43 -2.82 -7.06 8.64
N VAL A 44 -2.55 -5.75 8.55
CA VAL A 44 -3.56 -4.75 8.13
C VAL A 44 -4.09 -5.09 6.73
N LEU A 45 -3.19 -5.55 5.86
CA LEU A 45 -3.52 -6.18 4.59
C LEU A 45 -3.20 -7.68 4.65
N PRO A 46 -3.91 -8.52 3.87
CA PRO A 46 -3.67 -9.96 3.84
C PRO A 46 -2.44 -10.39 3.01
N TYR A 47 -1.66 -9.42 2.50
CA TYR A 47 -0.46 -9.65 1.69
C TYR A 47 0.54 -8.51 1.86
N ARG A 48 1.81 -8.79 1.54
CA ARG A 48 2.87 -7.79 1.35
C ARG A 48 3.15 -7.62 -0.15
N VAL A 49 3.42 -6.39 -0.56
CA VAL A 49 3.80 -6.06 -1.95
C VAL A 49 5.33 -6.09 -2.05
N GLY A 50 5.85 -6.90 -2.98
CA GLY A 50 7.29 -7.03 -3.26
C GLY A 50 7.80 -6.20 -4.43
#